data_AF-A0A540NFK1-F1
#
_entry.id   AF-A0A540NFK1-F1
#
_cell.length_a   1.000
_cell.length_b   1.000
_cell.length_c   1.000
_cell.angle_alpha   90.00
_cell.angle_beta   90.00
_cell.angle_gamma   90.00
#
_symmetry.space_group_name_H-M   'P 1'
#
loop_
_entity.id
_entity.type
_entity.pdbx_description
1 polymer ?
#
loop_
_entity_poly.entity_id
_entity_poly.type
_entity_poly.pdbx_seq_one_letter_code
_entity_poly.pdbx_strand_id
1 'polypeptide(L)'
;MKVEKAPLESYADIGGLDAQIQEIKEAVELPLTHPELYEDIGIRPPKEVILYGVPETSKISLAKAVANSTSTTFLRVVASELIQKYLGDGPKLVRGLFRVADDLYRLH
;
A
#
# COMPACT_ATOMS: atom_id res chain seq x y z
N MET A 1 13.20 -3.59 -5.77
CA MET A 1 12.15 -2.55 -5.92
C MET A 1 11.50 -2.71 -7.28
N LYS A 2 10.23 -3.12 -7.30
CA LYS A 2 9.43 -3.16 -8.53
C LYS A 2 8.31 -2.13 -8.40
N VAL A 3 8.27 -1.20 -9.35
CA VAL A 3 7.13 -0.30 -9.53
C VAL A 3 6.18 -1.05 -10.46
N GLU A 4 5.04 -1.49 -9.93
CA GLU A 4 4.00 -2.12 -10.74
C GLU A 4 2.86 -1.11 -10.89
N LYS A 5 2.54 -0.76 -12.13
CA LYS A 5 1.41 0.12 -12.46
C LYS A 5 0.17 -0.77 -12.49
N ALA A 6 -0.71 -0.61 -11.49
CA ALA A 6 -1.97 -1.34 -11.31
C ALA A 6 -1.87 -2.87 -11.56
N PRO A 7 -1.62 -3.68 -10.51
CA PRO A 7 -1.68 -5.14 -10.64
C PRO A 7 -3.09 -5.59 -11.07
N LEU A 8 -3.19 -6.69 -11.81
CA LEU A 8 -4.47 -7.16 -12.41
C LEU A 8 -5.43 -7.87 -11.43
N GLU A 9 -5.00 -8.11 -10.18
CA GLU A 9 -5.79 -8.85 -9.20
C GLU A 9 -6.98 -8.00 -8.70
N SER A 10 -8.16 -8.60 -8.60
CA SER A 10 -9.37 -7.94 -8.10
C SER A 10 -9.77 -8.49 -6.74
N TYR A 11 -10.60 -7.76 -5.99
CA TYR A 11 -11.18 -8.26 -4.74
C TYR A 11 -12.00 -9.54 -4.94
N ALA A 12 -12.55 -9.75 -6.14
CA ALA A 12 -13.28 -10.96 -6.49
C ALA A 12 -12.41 -12.22 -6.46
N ASP A 13 -11.08 -12.07 -6.60
CA ASP A 13 -10.13 -13.20 -6.55
C ASP A 13 -9.80 -13.60 -5.10
N ILE A 14 -10.22 -12.83 -4.10
CA ILE A 14 -9.92 -13.03 -2.69
C ILE A 14 -11.15 -13.60 -1.97
N GLY A 15 -11.17 -14.91 -1.77
CA GLY A 15 -12.27 -15.59 -1.08
C GLY A 15 -12.20 -15.51 0.45
N GLY A 16 -13.35 -15.26 1.10
CA GLY A 16 -13.55 -15.49 2.54
C GLY A 16 -12.91 -14.48 3.49
N LEU A 17 -12.50 -13.32 2.98
CA LEU A 17 -11.86 -12.23 3.74
C LEU A 17 -12.61 -10.90 3.59
N ASP A 18 -13.93 -10.95 3.39
CA ASP A 18 -14.76 -9.78 3.12
C ASP A 18 -14.67 -8.70 4.20
N ALA A 19 -14.61 -9.09 5.48
CA ALA A 19 -14.47 -8.15 6.59
C ALA A 19 -13.13 -7.38 6.54
N GLN A 20 -12.03 -8.08 6.27
CA GLN A 20 -10.70 -7.49 6.14
C GLN A 20 -10.58 -6.64 4.88
N ILE A 21 -11.23 -7.05 3.79
CA ILE A 21 -11.33 -6.24 2.56
C ILE A 21 -12.05 -4.93 2.86
N GLN A 22 -13.19 -4.99 3.56
CA GLN A 22 -13.97 -3.83 3.96
C GLN A 22 -13.14 -2.87 4.81
N GLU A 23 -12.45 -3.35 5.84
CA GLU A 23 -11.59 -2.51 6.71
C GLU A 23 -10.48 -1.80 5.93
N ILE A 24 -9.83 -2.49 4.98
CA ILE A 24 -8.76 -1.87 4.18
C ILE A 24 -9.33 -0.86 3.19
N LYS A 25 -10.49 -1.14 2.58
CA LYS A 25 -11.17 -0.17 1.72
C LYS A 25 -11.52 1.09 2.51
N GLU A 26 -12.02 0.94 3.72
CA GLU A 26 -12.33 2.08 4.58
C GLU A 26 -11.06 2.85 4.99
N ALA A 27 -9.94 2.15 5.20
CA ALA A 27 -8.68 2.79 5.55
C ALA A 27 -7.96 3.45 4.36
N VAL A 28 -8.13 2.96 3.13
CA VAL A 28 -7.34 3.41 1.97
C VAL A 28 -8.21 4.08 0.90
N GLU A 29 -9.32 3.48 0.51
CA GLU A 29 -10.19 3.96 -0.57
C GLU A 29 -11.10 5.10 -0.11
N LEU A 30 -11.66 5.01 1.10
CA LEU A 30 -12.52 6.05 1.68
C LEU A 30 -11.84 7.43 1.79
N PRO A 31 -10.61 7.57 2.34
CA PRO A 31 -9.96 8.87 2.43
C PRO A 31 -9.50 9.42 1.08
N LEU A 32 -9.33 8.56 0.07
CA LEU A 32 -8.98 8.99 -1.30
C LEU A 32 -10.22 9.45 -2.08
N THR A 33 -11.37 8.81 -1.85
CA THR A 33 -12.61 9.07 -2.60
C THR A 33 -13.46 10.17 -1.95
N HIS A 34 -13.48 10.21 -0.61
CA HIS A 34 -14.31 11.11 0.19
C HIS A 34 -13.50 11.81 1.30
N PRO A 35 -12.52 12.66 0.94
CA PRO A 35 -11.77 13.43 1.93
C PRO A 35 -12.66 14.35 2.77
N GLU A 36 -13.78 14.82 2.23
CA GLU A 36 -14.73 15.72 2.91
C GLU A 36 -15.28 15.13 4.21
N LEU A 37 -15.49 13.81 4.27
CA LEU A 37 -16.00 13.14 5.47
C LEU A 37 -15.00 13.23 6.63
N TYR A 38 -13.71 13.19 6.33
CA TYR A 38 -12.66 13.29 7.34
C TYR A 38 -12.45 14.74 7.79
N GLU A 39 -12.59 15.70 6.88
CA GLU A 39 -12.52 17.13 7.19
C GLU A 39 -13.69 17.60 8.06
N ASP A 40 -14.92 17.18 7.75
CA ASP A 40 -16.13 17.55 8.50
C ASP A 40 -16.14 16.98 9.93
N ILE A 41 -15.65 15.75 10.10
CA ILE A 41 -15.56 15.09 11.42
C ILE A 41 -14.33 15.59 12.19
N GLY A 42 -13.36 16.21 11.52
CA GLY A 42 -12.11 16.70 12.12
C GLY A 42 -11.15 15.58 12.54
N ILE A 43 -11.30 14.38 11.97
CA ILE A 43 -10.43 13.23 12.21
C ILE A 43 -9.40 13.10 11.10
N ARG A 44 -8.17 12.72 11.46
CA ARG A 44 -7.13 12.47 10.46
C ARG A 44 -7.36 11.09 9.83
N PRO A 45 -7.32 10.98 8.49
CA PRO A 45 -7.41 9.68 7.84
C PRO A 45 -6.24 8.78 8.28
N PRO A 46 -6.46 7.46 8.36
CA PRO A 46 -5.40 6.51 8.67
C PRO A 46 -4.32 6.58 7.59
N LYS A 47 -3.07 6.71 8.02
CA LYS A 47 -1.92 6.86 7.10
C LYS A 47 -1.24 5.54 6.76
N GLU A 48 -1.36 4.55 7.63
CA GLU A 48 -0.61 3.31 7.55
C GLU A 48 -1.51 2.14 7.95
N VAL A 49 -1.43 1.06 7.17
CA VAL A 49 -2.15 -0.19 7.43
C VAL A 49 -1.12 -1.31 7.53
N ILE A 50 -1.23 -2.14 8.58
CA ILE A 50 -0.33 -3.28 8.79
C ILE A 50 -1.13 -4.57 8.70
N LEU A 51 -0.77 -5.44 7.76
CA LEU A 51 -1.40 -6.75 7.56
C LEU A 51 -0.58 -7.85 8.25
N TYR A 52 -1.08 -8.36 9.39
CA TYR A 52 -0.45 -9.46 10.15
C TYR A 52 -1.34 -10.71 10.15
N GLY A 53 -0.79 -11.87 10.53
CA GLY A 53 -1.46 -13.18 10.44
C GLY A 53 -0.57 -14.30 9.88
N VAL A 54 -1.10 -15.51 9.81
CA VAL A 54 -0.39 -16.73 9.36
C VAL A 54 0.15 -16.56 7.93
N PRO A 55 1.41 -16.94 7.63
CA PRO A 55 1.88 -17.06 6.25
C PRO A 55 0.96 -18.05 5.50
N GLU A 56 0.70 -17.80 4.21
CA GLU A 56 -0.34 -18.44 3.35
C GLU A 56 -1.69 -17.71 3.24
N THR A 57 -1.94 -16.66 4.03
CA THR A 57 -3.10 -15.78 3.76
C THR A 57 -2.82 -14.80 2.64
N SER A 58 -3.83 -14.55 1.81
CA SER A 58 -3.87 -13.68 0.62
C SER A 58 -3.52 -12.20 0.85
N LYS A 59 -2.71 -11.84 1.86
CA LYS A 59 -2.34 -10.46 2.21
C LYS A 59 -1.61 -9.72 1.09
N ILE A 60 -0.69 -10.41 0.41
CA ILE A 60 0.03 -9.82 -0.73
C ILE A 60 -0.96 -9.59 -1.89
N SER A 61 -1.90 -10.51 -2.08
CA SER A 61 -2.94 -10.40 -3.11
C SER A 61 -3.93 -9.28 -2.78
N LEU A 62 -4.28 -9.13 -1.50
CA LEU A 62 -5.11 -8.05 -0.99
C LEU A 62 -4.48 -6.67 -1.21
N ALA A 63 -3.19 -6.53 -0.92
CA ALA A 63 -2.46 -5.29 -1.20
C ALA A 63 -2.46 -4.95 -2.71
N LYS A 64 -2.35 -5.96 -3.58
CA LYS A 64 -2.46 -5.76 -5.03
C LYS A 64 -3.88 -5.36 -5.45
N ALA A 65 -4.91 -6.06 -4.97
CA ALA A 65 -6.30 -5.74 -5.30
C ALA A 65 -6.68 -4.30 -4.89
N VAL A 66 -6.18 -3.83 -3.74
CA VAL A 66 -6.37 -2.44 -3.28
C VAL A 66 -5.69 -1.43 -4.22
N ALA A 67 -4.47 -1.73 -4.65
CA ALA A 67 -3.77 -0.86 -5.59
C ALA A 67 -4.45 -0.82 -6.97
N ASN A 68 -5.05 -1.94 -7.39
CA ASN A 68 -5.86 -2.00 -8.60
C ASN A 68 -7.13 -1.14 -8.49
N SER A 69 -7.89 -1.30 -7.40
CA SER A 69 -9.15 -0.56 -7.16
C SER A 69 -8.93 0.94 -7.12
N THR A 70 -7.89 1.37 -6.40
CA THR A 70 -7.59 2.81 -6.25
C THR A 70 -6.90 3.41 -7.48
N SER A 71 -6.55 2.62 -8.50
CA SER A 71 -5.76 3.05 -9.66
C SER A 71 -4.48 3.81 -9.28
N THR A 72 -3.91 3.50 -8.11
CA THR A 72 -2.72 4.17 -7.57
C THR A 72 -1.44 3.43 -7.96
N THR A 73 -0.30 4.10 -7.81
CA THR A 73 1.00 3.46 -8.06
C THR A 73 1.36 2.51 -6.91
N PHE A 74 1.56 1.22 -7.23
CA PHE A 74 1.94 0.22 -6.24
C PHE A 74 3.46 0.07 -6.18
N LEU A 75 4.02 0.35 -4.99
CA LEU A 75 5.45 0.19 -4.74
C LEU A 75 5.71 -1.02 -3.84
N ARG A 76 6.24 -2.10 -4.41
CA ARG A 76 6.61 -3.29 -3.67
C ARG A 76 8.10 -3.31 -3.32
N VAL A 77 8.39 -3.46 -2.03
CA VAL A 77 9.74 -3.63 -1.50
C VAL A 77 9.77 -4.84 -0.58
N VAL A 78 10.74 -5.71 -0.81
CA VAL A 78 10.98 -6.86 0.07
C VAL A 78 12.07 -6.46 1.07
N ALA A 79 11.85 -6.68 2.36
CA ALA A 79 12.79 -6.27 3.40
C ALA A 79 14.19 -6.89 3.22
N SER A 80 14.29 -8.09 2.65
CA SER A 80 15.58 -8.71 2.31
C SER A 80 16.37 -7.93 1.25
N GLU A 81 15.72 -7.16 0.36
CA GLU A 81 16.39 -6.28 -0.60
C GLU A 81 17.06 -5.08 0.08
N LEU A 82 16.54 -4.68 1.26
CA LEU A 82 17.06 -3.57 2.04
C LEU A 82 18.33 -3.94 2.82
N ILE A 83 18.59 -5.24 3.00
CA ILE A 83 19.77 -5.73 3.69
C ILE A 83 20.93 -5.79 2.69
N GLN A 84 21.87 -4.86 2.82
CA GLN A 84 23.07 -4.77 1.96
C GLN A 84 24.32 -5.14 2.74
N LYS A 85 25.26 -5.81 2.06
CA LYS A 85 26.54 -6.24 2.65
C LYS A 85 27.45 -5.06 3.02
N TYR A 86 27.25 -3.91 2.38
CA TYR A 86 28.07 -2.71 2.57
C TYR A 86 27.43 -1.75 3.57
N LEU A 87 28.26 -1.29 4.53
CA LEU A 87 27.84 -0.37 5.58
C LEU A 87 27.43 0.98 4.96
N GLY A 88 26.20 1.41 5.20
CA GLY A 88 25.68 2.72 4.75
C GLY A 88 24.88 2.70 3.44
N ASP A 89 24.89 1.59 2.69
CA ASP A 89 24.06 1.47 1.49
C ASP A 89 22.59 1.18 1.79
N GLY A 90 22.30 0.48 2.90
CA GLY A 90 20.92 0.26 3.38
C GLY A 90 20.15 1.57 3.61
N PRO A 91 20.65 2.51 4.44
CA PRO A 91 19.98 3.80 4.66
C PRO A 91 19.86 4.67 3.40
N LYS A 92 20.83 4.60 2.48
CA LYS A 92 20.76 5.31 1.19
C LYS A 92 19.62 4.76 0.34
N LEU A 93 19.45 3.45 0.28
CA LEU A 93 18.39 2.79 -0.48
C LEU A 93 17.00 3.17 0.07
N VAL A 94 16.82 3.14 1.39
CA VAL A 94 15.57 3.55 2.04
C VAL A 94 15.23 5.01 1.73
N ARG A 95 16.21 5.93 1.83
CA ARG A 95 15.99 7.33 1.45
C ARG A 95 15.63 7.51 -0.02
N GLY A 96 16.30 6.76 -0.91
CA GLY A 96 15.98 6.74 -2.33
C GLY A 96 14.55 6.26 -2.60
N LEU A 97 14.10 5.24 -1.86
CA LEU A 97 12.75 4.70 -1.97
C LEU A 97 11.68 5.76 -1.63
N PHE A 98 11.82 6.44 -0.50
CA PHE A 98 10.90 7.49 -0.09
C PHE A 98 10.91 8.67 -1.06
N ARG A 99 12.08 9.00 -1.62
CA ARG A 99 12.18 10.06 -2.64
C ARG A 99 11.42 9.70 -3.91
N VAL A 100 11.56 8.47 -4.41
CA VAL A 100 10.81 8.01 -5.59
C VAL A 100 9.31 7.99 -5.30
N ALA A 101 8.89 7.61 -4.09
CA ALA A 101 7.49 7.65 -3.69
C ALA A 101 6.95 9.10 -3.66
N ASP A 102 7.70 10.07 -3.13
CA ASP A 102 7.32 11.50 -3.12
C ASP A 102 7.22 12.07 -4.54
N ASP A 103 8.20 11.75 -5.40
CA ASP A 103 8.20 12.17 -6.81
C ASP A 103 6.99 11.59 -7.57
N LEU A 104 6.62 10.33 -7.31
CA LEU A 104 5.45 9.68 -7.91
C LEU A 104 4.13 10.24 -7.39
N TYR A 105 4.06 10.60 -6.10
CA TYR A 105 2.88 11.21 -5.50
C TYR A 105 2.60 12.59 -6.10
N ARG A 106 3.64 13.40 -6.35
CA ARG A 106 3.50 14.73 -6.98
C ARG A 106 3.12 14.72 -8.45
N LEU A 107 3.27 13.58 -9.12
CA LEU A 107 2.95 13.41 -10.54
C LEU A 107 1.46 13.10 -10.78
N HIS A 108 0.68 12.82 -9.73
CA HIS A 108 -0.78 12.67 -9.75
C HIS A 108 -1.42 13.79 -8.93
#